data_AF-A0A661V3P2-F1
#
_entry.id   AF-A0A661V3P2-F1
#
_cell.length_a   1.000
_cell.length_b   1.000
_cell.length_c   1.000
_cell.angle_alpha   90.00
_cell.angle_beta   90.00
_cell.angle_gamma   90.00
#
_symmetry.space_group_name_H-M   'P 1'
#
loop_
_entity.id
_entity.type
_entity.pdbx_description
1 polymer ?
#
loop_
_entity_poly.entity_id
_entity_poly.type
_entity_poly.pdbx_seq_one_letter_code
_entity_poly.pdbx_strand_id
1 'polypeptide(L)'
;MGVRVPPGLPCGREPRDGAEPAGSSNLQLFASITLSPYRPNQGVHARGAAAGALLVLALFASVRLYNARPLEASFRWLGLTVSQSVVLAGGLFIALGAIILLLTVGPNTGIAGIDKRVHGVIDLLIETQSELQKVSWPSGEELSRSTTAVLVSIVLLGAALFVIDLVWAFVMKTFQVLPG
;
A
#
# COMPACT_ATOMS: atom_id res chain seq x y z
N MET A 1 73.58 -18.56 6.31
CA MET A 1 72.19 -18.58 5.78
C MET A 1 71.87 -17.17 5.32
N GLY A 2 71.85 -16.96 4.01
CA GLY A 2 71.64 -15.64 3.41
C GLY A 2 70.29 -15.56 2.73
N VAL A 3 69.71 -14.37 2.72
CA VAL A 3 68.78 -13.94 1.67
C VAL A 3 69.26 -12.57 1.21
N ARG A 4 69.76 -12.52 -0.02
CA ARG A 4 70.15 -11.28 -0.73
C ARG A 4 68.89 -10.59 -1.24
N VAL A 5 68.81 -9.29 -1.04
CA VAL A 5 67.88 -8.41 -1.78
C VAL A 5 68.61 -7.92 -3.05
N PRO A 6 67.99 -7.97 -4.25
CA PRO A 6 68.62 -7.47 -5.48
C PRO A 6 68.62 -5.93 -5.55
N PRO A 7 69.67 -5.30 -6.12
CA PRO A 7 69.73 -3.86 -6.33
C PRO A 7 69.34 -3.46 -7.76
N GLY A 8 68.58 -2.36 -7.91
CA GLY A 8 68.26 -1.76 -9.21
C GLY A 8 67.32 -0.54 -9.14
N LEU A 9 67.90 0.64 -8.87
CA LEU A 9 67.68 2.03 -9.38
C LEU A 9 66.27 2.54 -9.84
N PRO A 10 66.03 3.86 -10.02
CA PRO A 10 66.43 5.06 -9.24
C PRO A 10 65.33 6.17 -9.16
N CYS A 11 65.67 7.26 -8.45
CA CYS A 11 65.28 8.67 -8.69
C CYS A 11 63.81 9.13 -8.57
N GLY A 12 63.46 9.60 -7.36
CA GLY A 12 63.14 11.01 -7.10
C GLY A 12 61.82 11.61 -7.61
N ARG A 13 60.99 12.13 -6.68
CA ARG A 13 60.81 13.58 -6.45
C ARG A 13 59.82 13.87 -5.29
N GLU A 14 60.36 14.65 -4.36
CA GLU A 14 59.78 15.66 -3.45
C GLU A 14 58.62 15.36 -2.48
N PRO A 15 58.71 15.89 -1.24
CA PRO A 15 57.61 15.93 -0.29
C PRO A 15 56.67 17.09 -0.67
N ARG A 16 55.38 16.82 -0.78
CA ARG A 16 54.38 17.90 -0.69
C ARG A 16 53.90 18.01 0.74
N ASP A 17 54.57 18.90 1.46
CA ASP A 17 53.95 19.67 2.52
C ASP A 17 52.65 20.29 1.98
N GLY A 18 51.57 20.21 2.75
CA GLY A 18 50.41 21.05 2.53
C GLY A 18 49.07 20.40 2.81
N ALA A 19 48.50 20.81 3.93
CA ALA A 19 47.07 20.82 4.25
C ALA A 19 46.44 19.49 4.65
N GLU A 20 46.40 19.28 5.97
CA GLU A 20 45.29 18.58 6.62
C GLU A 20 44.04 19.48 6.53
N PRO A 21 42.93 19.10 5.87
CA PRO A 21 41.68 19.80 6.04
C PRO A 21 40.89 19.10 7.13
N ALA A 22 40.79 19.75 8.29
CA ALA A 22 39.93 19.43 9.43
C ALA A 22 38.40 19.44 9.11
N GLY A 23 38.01 19.24 7.84
CA GLY A 23 36.64 19.24 7.33
C GLY A 23 36.14 17.88 6.83
N SER A 24 36.96 16.82 6.91
CA SER A 24 36.61 15.50 6.38
C SER A 24 35.66 14.70 7.30
N SER A 25 35.71 14.91 8.61
CA SER A 25 34.89 14.16 9.57
C SER A 25 33.40 14.46 9.45
N ASN A 26 33.03 15.73 9.24
CA ASN A 26 31.64 16.13 9.04
C ASN A 26 31.11 15.68 7.67
N LEU A 27 31.92 15.77 6.61
CA LEU A 27 31.53 15.28 5.29
C LEU A 27 31.36 13.77 5.24
N GLN A 28 32.16 13.00 5.98
CA GLN A 28 31.97 11.55 6.12
C GLN A 28 30.71 11.23 6.95
N LEU A 29 30.41 12.00 7.99
CA LEU A 29 29.15 11.89 8.74
C LEU A 29 27.95 12.18 7.83
N PHE A 30 27.98 13.27 7.07
CA PHE A 30 26.92 13.61 6.10
C PHE A 30 26.80 12.57 4.99
N ALA A 31 27.90 12.06 4.44
CA ALA A 31 27.89 11.01 3.40
C ALA A 31 27.34 9.66 3.92
N SER A 32 27.57 9.34 5.19
CA SER A 32 26.99 8.14 5.83
C SER A 32 25.51 8.28 6.16
N ILE A 33 24.99 9.51 6.29
CA ILE A 33 23.57 9.79 6.54
C ILE A 33 22.75 9.70 5.23
N THR A 34 23.33 10.00 4.06
CA THR A 34 22.61 10.01 2.77
C THR A 34 22.53 8.67 2.04
N LEU A 35 23.31 7.66 2.44
CA LEU A 35 23.31 6.33 1.83
C LEU A 35 22.95 5.27 2.87
N SER A 36 21.77 5.39 3.49
CA SER A 36 21.20 4.26 4.22
C SER A 36 20.92 3.13 3.22
N PRO A 37 21.57 1.96 3.35
CA PRO A 37 21.40 0.85 2.42
C PRO A 37 19.94 0.38 2.39
N TYR A 38 19.35 0.40 1.20
CA TYR A 38 18.01 -0.13 0.91
C TYR A 38 17.92 -1.59 1.36
N ARG A 39 16.99 -1.93 2.26
CA ARG A 39 16.85 -3.30 2.77
C ARG A 39 16.28 -4.21 1.68
N PRO A 40 17.03 -5.24 1.23
CA PRO A 40 16.45 -6.25 0.37
C PRO A 40 15.38 -7.01 1.16
N ASN A 41 14.17 -7.13 0.59
CA ASN A 41 12.87 -7.58 1.16
C ASN A 41 11.86 -6.49 1.59
N GLN A 42 12.16 -5.21 1.38
CA GLN A 42 11.16 -4.16 1.60
C GLN A 42 10.08 -4.18 0.49
N GLY A 43 8.80 -4.08 0.87
CA GLY A 43 7.67 -4.04 -0.07
C GLY A 43 6.88 -5.34 -0.24
N VAL A 44 7.27 -6.46 0.39
CA VAL A 44 6.50 -7.72 0.30
C VAL A 44 5.09 -7.56 0.88
N HIS A 45 4.96 -6.87 2.03
CA HIS A 45 3.66 -6.59 2.64
C HIS A 45 2.80 -5.63 1.81
N ALA A 46 3.40 -4.59 1.20
CA ALA A 46 2.69 -3.67 0.33
C ALA A 46 2.14 -4.38 -0.93
N ARG A 47 2.94 -5.25 -1.55
CA ARG A 47 2.53 -6.06 -2.70
C ARG A 47 1.44 -7.06 -2.31
N GLY A 48 1.58 -7.74 -1.16
CA GLY A 48 0.57 -8.67 -0.65
C GLY A 48 -0.77 -7.98 -0.33
N ALA A 49 -0.73 -6.78 0.24
CA ALA A 49 -1.92 -5.97 0.53
C ALA A 49 -2.63 -5.52 -0.76
N ALA A 50 -1.88 -5.03 -1.75
CA ALA A 50 -2.42 -4.66 -3.05
C ALA A 50 -3.05 -5.88 -3.76
N ALA A 51 -2.38 -7.04 -3.72
CA ALA A 51 -2.90 -8.28 -4.27
C ALA A 51 -4.20 -8.73 -3.59
N GLY A 52 -4.24 -8.67 -2.26
CA GLY A 52 -5.43 -9.00 -1.48
C GLY A 52 -6.62 -8.09 -1.82
N ALA A 53 -6.40 -6.77 -1.87
CA ALA A 53 -7.44 -5.81 -2.22
C ALA A 53 -7.98 -6.03 -3.64
N LEU A 54 -7.08 -6.28 -4.61
CA LEU A 54 -7.47 -6.56 -5.99
C LEU A 54 -8.21 -7.90 -6.12
N LEU A 55 -7.86 -8.92 -5.33
CA LEU A 55 -8.57 -10.21 -5.32
C LEU A 55 -9.97 -10.07 -4.75
N VAL A 56 -10.15 -9.30 -3.68
CA VAL A 56 -11.48 -9.01 -3.12
C VAL A 56 -12.33 -8.26 -4.16
N LEU A 57 -11.74 -7.29 -4.86
CA LEU A 57 -12.43 -6.56 -5.92
C LEU A 57 -12.77 -7.44 -7.12
N ALA A 58 -11.86 -8.36 -7.51
CA ALA A 58 -12.12 -9.34 -8.57
C ALA A 58 -13.25 -10.31 -8.20
N LEU A 59 -13.30 -10.74 -6.93
CA LEU A 59 -14.40 -11.56 -6.40
C LEU A 59 -15.72 -10.78 -6.46
N PHE A 60 -15.72 -9.53 -6.00
CA PHE A 60 -16.91 -8.69 -6.03
C PHE A 60 -17.37 -8.43 -7.47
N ALA A 61 -16.45 -8.16 -8.40
CA ALA A 61 -16.74 -8.02 -9.82
C ALA A 61 -17.35 -9.29 -10.42
N SER A 62 -16.83 -10.46 -10.05
CA SER A 62 -17.39 -11.76 -10.46
C SER A 62 -18.83 -11.94 -9.96
N VAL A 63 -19.10 -11.64 -8.68
CA VAL A 63 -20.45 -11.71 -8.10
C VAL A 63 -21.41 -10.71 -8.77
N ARG A 64 -20.96 -9.47 -9.02
CA ARG A 64 -21.78 -8.47 -9.71
C ARG A 64 -22.07 -8.86 -11.15
N LEU A 65 -21.11 -9.47 -11.84
CA LEU A 65 -21.29 -9.93 -13.21
C LEU A 65 -22.24 -11.13 -13.32
N TYR A 66 -22.16 -12.07 -12.38
CA TYR A 66 -23.10 -13.17 -12.27
C TYR A 66 -24.54 -12.68 -12.07
N ASN A 67 -24.74 -11.72 -11.17
CA ASN A 67 -26.06 -11.17 -10.87
C ASN A 67 -26.62 -10.23 -11.97
N ALA A 68 -25.77 -9.66 -12.84
CA ALA A 68 -26.18 -8.68 -13.85
C ALA A 68 -26.52 -9.29 -15.23
N ARG A 69 -26.20 -10.57 -15.48
CA ARG A 69 -26.33 -11.19 -16.80
C ARG A 69 -27.43 -12.28 -16.80
N PRO A 70 -28.65 -12.00 -17.27
CA PRO A 70 -29.73 -12.99 -17.41
C PRO A 70 -29.58 -13.89 -18.67
N LEU A 71 -28.34 -14.24 -19.05
CA LEU A 71 -28.10 -15.06 -20.26
C LEU A 71 -28.36 -16.54 -19.95
N GLU A 72 -29.61 -16.95 -20.17
CA GLU A 72 -30.18 -18.31 -20.06
C GLU A 72 -29.65 -19.27 -21.15
N ALA A 73 -28.34 -19.36 -21.32
CA ALA A 73 -27.73 -20.36 -22.18
C ALA A 73 -27.05 -21.40 -21.31
N SER A 74 -27.63 -22.60 -21.28
CA SER A 74 -27.10 -23.77 -20.58
C SER A 74 -26.18 -24.55 -21.50
N PHE A 75 -24.94 -24.79 -21.09
CA PHE A 75 -24.02 -25.68 -21.79
C PHE A 75 -23.81 -26.94 -20.94
N ARG A 76 -23.91 -28.11 -21.57
CA ARG A 76 -23.77 -29.39 -20.87
C ARG A 76 -22.32 -29.85 -20.92
N TRP A 77 -21.64 -29.78 -19.78
CA TRP A 77 -20.25 -30.21 -19.65
C TRP A 77 -20.19 -31.35 -18.64
N LEU A 78 -19.69 -32.50 -19.08
CA LEU A 78 -19.57 -33.72 -18.25
C LEU A 78 -20.92 -34.23 -17.66
N GLY A 79 -22.01 -34.10 -18.41
CA GLY A 79 -23.34 -34.53 -17.99
C GLY A 79 -24.08 -33.54 -17.06
N LEU A 80 -23.38 -32.55 -16.51
CA LEU A 80 -23.93 -31.48 -15.68
C LEU A 80 -24.33 -30.29 -16.55
N THR A 81 -25.53 -29.73 -16.32
CA THR A 81 -25.98 -28.50 -16.97
C THR A 81 -25.36 -27.31 -16.27
N VAL A 82 -24.33 -26.70 -16.87
CA VAL A 82 -23.63 -25.55 -16.32
C VAL A 82 -24.14 -24.29 -17.03
N SER A 83 -24.64 -23.31 -16.25
CA SER A 83 -25.06 -22.02 -16.80
C SER A 83 -23.84 -21.23 -17.28
N GLN A 84 -23.91 -20.64 -18.48
CA GLN A 84 -22.84 -19.83 -19.05
C GLN A 84 -22.41 -18.66 -18.13
N SER A 85 -23.32 -18.16 -17.31
CA SER A 85 -23.05 -17.12 -16.30
C SER A 85 -21.97 -17.56 -15.30
N VAL A 86 -22.00 -18.82 -14.84
CA VAL A 86 -21.03 -19.38 -13.89
C VAL A 86 -19.66 -19.55 -14.55
N VAL A 87 -19.64 -20.01 -15.80
CA VAL A 87 -18.39 -20.19 -16.56
C VAL A 87 -17.71 -18.84 -16.80
N LEU A 88 -18.49 -17.81 -17.14
CA LEU A 88 -17.95 -16.48 -17.42
C LEU A 88 -17.52 -15.75 -16.14
N ALA A 89 -18.29 -15.86 -15.06
CA ALA A 89 -17.93 -15.29 -13.76
C ALA A 89 -16.68 -15.97 -13.16
N GLY A 90 -16.61 -17.30 -13.24
CA GLY A 90 -15.44 -18.07 -12.82
C GLY A 90 -14.22 -17.79 -13.71
N GLY A 91 -14.40 -17.76 -15.03
CA GLY A 91 -13.34 -17.43 -15.99
C GLY A 91 -12.77 -16.03 -15.76
N LEU A 92 -13.63 -15.03 -15.51
CA LEU A 92 -13.19 -13.68 -15.19
C LEU A 92 -12.41 -13.64 -13.87
N PHE A 93 -12.87 -14.36 -12.83
CA PHE A 93 -12.18 -14.42 -11.55
C PHE A 93 -10.79 -15.05 -11.69
N ILE A 94 -10.67 -16.16 -12.45
CA ILE A 94 -9.37 -16.81 -12.70
C ILE A 94 -8.46 -15.92 -13.54
N ALA A 95 -8.98 -15.26 -14.58
CA ALA A 95 -8.17 -14.36 -15.41
C ALA A 95 -7.63 -13.17 -14.62
N LEU A 96 -8.49 -12.50 -13.85
CA LEU A 96 -8.08 -11.38 -12.98
C LEU A 96 -7.15 -11.85 -11.87
N GLY A 97 -7.46 -12.99 -11.22
CA GLY A 97 -6.61 -13.60 -10.20
C GLY A 97 -5.22 -13.96 -10.73
N ALA A 98 -5.14 -14.52 -11.93
CA ALA A 98 -3.86 -14.84 -12.58
C ALA A 98 -3.07 -13.57 -12.94
N ILE A 99 -3.73 -12.50 -13.41
CA ILE A 99 -3.09 -11.20 -13.66
C ILE A 99 -2.55 -10.60 -12.36
N ILE A 100 -3.32 -10.66 -11.27
CA ILE A 100 -2.90 -10.15 -9.95
C ILE A 100 -1.73 -10.97 -9.41
N LEU A 101 -1.77 -12.29 -9.53
CA LEU A 101 -0.70 -13.17 -9.09
C LEU A 101 0.58 -12.95 -9.93
N LEU A 102 0.44 -12.74 -11.23
CA LEU A 102 1.53 -12.36 -12.13
C LEU A 102 2.17 -11.01 -11.72
N LEU A 103 1.34 -10.01 -11.42
CA LEU A 103 1.79 -8.69 -10.93
C LEU A 103 2.52 -8.78 -9.58
N THR A 104 2.17 -9.76 -8.74
CA THR A 104 2.68 -9.89 -7.38
C THR A 104 3.92 -10.78 -7.28
N VAL A 105 4.02 -11.82 -8.11
CA VAL A 105 5.04 -12.88 -8.01
C VAL A 105 6.29 -12.62 -8.88
N GLY A 106 6.30 -11.61 -9.76
CA GLY A 106 7.45 -11.35 -10.66
C GLY A 106 8.79 -11.23 -9.91
N PRO A 107 9.79 -12.10 -10.20
CA PRO A 107 10.31 -12.28 -11.55
C PRO A 107 10.63 -13.76 -11.92
N ASN A 108 9.91 -14.35 -12.88
CA ASN A 108 10.45 -15.41 -13.77
C ASN A 108 9.49 -15.85 -14.88
N THR A 109 8.58 -14.99 -15.32
CA THR A 109 7.69 -15.34 -16.45
C THR A 109 8.35 -15.21 -17.83
N GLY A 110 9.59 -14.70 -17.90
CA GLY A 110 10.41 -14.72 -19.13
C GLY A 110 9.93 -13.78 -20.25
N ILE A 111 8.89 -12.98 -20.01
CA ILE A 111 8.33 -12.03 -20.98
C ILE A 111 8.86 -10.62 -20.65
N ALA A 112 9.93 -10.22 -21.32
CA ALA A 112 10.68 -8.98 -21.06
C ALA A 112 9.84 -7.69 -21.09
N GLY A 113 8.68 -7.68 -21.78
CA GLY A 113 7.79 -6.52 -21.84
C GLY A 113 6.92 -6.33 -20.59
N ILE A 114 6.54 -7.42 -19.92
CA ILE A 114 5.69 -7.39 -18.73
C ILE A 114 6.54 -7.05 -17.51
N ASP A 115 7.70 -7.70 -17.38
CA ASP A 115 8.60 -7.52 -16.24
C ASP A 115 8.98 -6.04 -16.06
N LYS A 116 9.28 -5.30 -17.13
CA LYS A 116 9.59 -3.86 -17.07
C LYS A 116 8.47 -3.01 -16.45
N ARG A 117 7.21 -3.29 -16.81
CA ARG A 117 6.06 -2.54 -16.27
C ARG A 117 5.82 -2.87 -14.80
N VAL A 118 5.98 -4.15 -14.44
CA VAL A 118 5.81 -4.63 -13.07
C VAL A 118 6.87 -4.03 -12.15
N HIS A 119 8.13 -3.98 -12.59
CA HIS A 119 9.22 -3.34 -11.83
C HIS A 119 8.95 -1.86 -11.52
N GLY A 120 8.46 -1.08 -12.50
CA GLY A 120 8.15 0.34 -12.26
C GLY A 120 7.06 0.56 -11.19
N VAL A 121 5.98 -0.24 -11.22
CA VAL A 121 4.92 -0.15 -10.20
C VAL A 121 5.42 -0.56 -8.82
N ILE A 122 6.29 -1.58 -8.77
CA ILE A 122 6.91 -2.04 -7.53
C ILE A 122 7.78 -0.94 -6.91
N ASP A 123 8.61 -0.26 -7.70
CA ASP A 123 9.51 0.76 -7.20
C ASP A 123 8.73 1.96 -6.64
N LEU A 124 7.63 2.36 -7.32
CA LEU A 124 6.70 3.40 -6.83
C LEU A 124 6.04 3.02 -5.50
N LEU A 125 5.58 1.76 -5.35
CA LEU A 125 4.97 1.30 -4.10
C LEU A 125 5.97 1.30 -2.96
N ILE A 126 7.23 1.00 -3.22
CA ILE A 126 8.28 0.98 -2.21
C ILE A 126 8.71 2.40 -1.83
N GLU A 127 8.82 3.30 -2.80
CA GLU A 127 9.04 4.72 -2.56
C GLU A 127 7.88 5.32 -1.75
N THR A 128 6.64 5.02 -2.12
CA THR A 128 5.43 5.44 -1.38
C THR A 128 5.43 4.88 0.03
N GLN A 129 5.81 3.60 0.22
CA GLN A 129 5.91 3.02 1.55
C GLN A 129 6.98 3.72 2.40
N SER A 130 8.15 4.01 1.81
CA SER A 130 9.23 4.75 2.47
C SER A 130 8.79 6.16 2.86
N GLU A 131 8.03 6.83 1.99
CA GLU A 131 7.48 8.16 2.27
C GLU A 131 6.41 8.12 3.38
N LEU A 132 5.48 7.15 3.33
CA LEU A 132 4.46 6.98 4.35
C LEU A 132 5.04 6.59 5.71
N GLN A 133 6.20 5.91 5.74
CA GLN A 133 6.91 5.59 6.98
C GLN A 133 7.55 6.83 7.65
N LYS A 134 7.73 7.93 6.92
CA LYS A 134 8.17 9.20 7.50
C LYS A 134 7.05 9.93 8.25
N VAL A 135 5.80 9.59 7.94
CA VAL A 135 4.64 10.14 8.65
C VAL A 135 4.59 9.48 10.02
N SER A 136 4.82 10.29 11.06
CA SER A 136 4.61 9.89 12.45
C SER A 136 3.10 9.75 12.70
N TRP A 137 2.60 8.52 12.61
CA TRP A 137 1.22 8.25 12.96
C TRP A 137 1.02 8.43 14.47
N PRO A 138 -0.06 9.09 14.90
CA PRO A 138 -0.37 9.25 16.31
C PRO A 138 -0.49 7.89 16.96
N SER A 139 -0.05 7.79 18.21
CA SER A 139 -0.21 6.57 18.98
C SER A 139 -1.69 6.23 19.13
N GLY A 140 -2.03 4.93 19.24
CA GLY A 140 -3.44 4.50 19.34
C GLY A 140 -4.20 5.15 20.50
N GLU A 141 -3.48 5.54 21.56
CA GLU A 141 -4.04 6.27 22.70
C GLU A 141 -4.41 7.72 22.33
N GLU A 142 -3.56 8.42 21.58
CA GLU A 142 -3.86 9.78 21.09
C GLU A 142 -5.04 9.78 20.11
N LEU A 143 -5.10 8.78 19.21
CA LEU A 143 -6.21 8.61 18.29
C LEU A 143 -7.52 8.36 19.03
N SER A 144 -7.49 7.51 20.07
CA SER A 144 -8.68 7.24 20.89
C SER A 144 -9.12 8.49 21.64
N ARG A 145 -8.20 9.25 22.25
CA ARG A 145 -8.55 10.48 22.98
C ARG A 145 -9.19 11.52 22.06
N SER A 146 -8.63 11.72 20.86
CA SER A 146 -9.17 12.65 19.87
C SER A 146 -10.55 12.23 19.37
N THR A 147 -10.72 10.95 19.03
CA THR A 147 -12.00 10.42 18.53
C THR A 147 -13.08 10.39 19.62
N THR A 148 -12.73 10.08 20.87
CA THR A 148 -13.66 10.12 22.01
C THR A 148 -14.21 11.52 22.22
N ALA A 149 -13.38 12.57 22.12
CA ALA A 149 -13.87 13.94 22.22
C ALA A 149 -14.90 14.28 21.13
N VAL A 150 -14.63 13.87 19.89
CA VAL A 150 -15.58 14.06 18.78
C VAL A 150 -16.87 13.29 19.00
N LEU A 151 -16.80 12.03 19.43
CA LEU A 151 -17.99 11.22 19.75
C LEU A 151 -18.84 11.87 20.85
N VAL A 152 -18.21 12.35 21.91
CA VAL A 152 -18.92 13.08 22.98
C VAL A 152 -19.61 14.33 22.43
N SER A 153 -18.94 15.09 21.56
CA SER A 153 -19.53 16.28 20.95
C SER A 153 -20.75 15.97 20.07
N ILE A 154 -20.69 14.89 19.28
CA ILE A 154 -21.82 14.45 18.43
C ILE A 154 -22.99 13.99 19.29
N VAL A 155 -22.73 13.25 20.38
CA VAL A 155 -23.77 12.80 21.31
C VAL A 155 -24.43 13.97 22.02
N LEU A 156 -23.66 14.95 22.50
CA LEU A 156 -24.21 16.15 23.15
C LEU A 156 -25.04 16.99 22.18
N LEU A 157 -24.56 17.19 20.95
CA LEU A 157 -25.31 17.91 19.92
C LEU A 157 -26.60 17.16 19.56
N GLY A 158 -26.53 15.84 19.38
CA GLY A 158 -27.70 15.01 19.13
C GLY A 158 -28.72 15.07 20.26
N ALA A 159 -28.28 15.06 21.52
CA ALA A 159 -29.14 15.21 22.68
C ALA A 159 -29.78 16.61 22.74
N ALA A 160 -29.04 17.67 22.44
CA ALA A 160 -29.58 19.02 22.38
C ALA A 160 -30.65 19.16 21.29
N LEU A 161 -30.39 18.63 20.09
CA LEU A 161 -31.36 18.57 19.01
C LEU A 161 -32.61 17.79 19.42
N PHE A 162 -32.45 16.63 20.05
CA PHE A 162 -33.57 15.83 20.54
C PHE A 162 -34.44 16.60 21.54
N VAL A 163 -33.85 17.36 22.46
CA VAL A 163 -34.61 18.20 23.41
C VAL A 163 -35.37 19.30 22.67
N ILE A 164 -34.75 19.96 21.69
CA ILE A 164 -35.40 20.99 20.88
C ILE A 164 -36.57 20.39 20.10
N ASP A 165 -36.41 19.20 19.52
CA ASP A 165 -37.47 18.49 18.80
C ASP A 165 -38.64 18.14 19.73
N LEU A 166 -38.38 17.71 20.97
CA LEU A 166 -39.42 17.46 21.96
C LEU A 166 -40.16 18.74 22.37
N VAL A 167 -39.44 19.85 22.57
CA VAL A 167 -40.04 21.15 22.86
C VAL A 167 -40.94 21.58 21.71
N TRP A 168 -40.46 21.49 20.48
CA TRP A 168 -41.25 21.83 19.29
C TRP A 168 -42.46 20.92 19.12
N ALA A 169 -42.33 19.61 19.34
CA ALA A 169 -43.44 18.68 19.33
C ALA A 169 -44.50 19.03 20.39
N PHE A 170 -44.08 19.39 21.60
CA PHE A 170 -44.97 19.83 22.66
C PHE A 170 -45.69 21.14 22.33
N VAL A 171 -44.95 22.11 21.79
CA VAL A 171 -45.50 23.40 21.34
C VAL A 171 -46.55 23.19 20.24
N MET A 172 -46.22 22.41 19.21
CA MET A 172 -47.17 22.09 18.12
C MET A 172 -48.41 21.35 18.62
N LYS A 173 -48.26 20.43 19.58
CA LYS A 173 -49.39 19.73 20.23
C LYS A 173 -50.28 20.71 21.02
N THR A 174 -49.66 21.67 21.72
CA THR A 174 -50.37 22.70 22.50
C THR A 174 -51.18 23.62 21.59
N PHE A 175 -50.65 23.98 20.41
CA PHE A 175 -51.34 24.81 19.42
C PHE A 175 -52.39 24.04 18.58
N GLN A 176 -52.77 22.80 18.95
CA GLN A 176 -53.78 21.96 18.28
C GLN A 176 -53.57 21.74 16.77
N VAL A 177 -52.34 21.94 16.26
CA VAL A 177 -52.04 21.73 14.84
C VAL A 177 -51.82 20.24 14.52
N LEU A 178 -51.60 19.39 15.54
CA LEU A 178 -51.61 17.93 15.43
C LEU A 178 -52.79 17.36 16.26
N PRO A 179 -53.75 16.61 15.66
CA PRO A 179 -54.66 15.77 16.44
C PRO A 179 -53.84 14.70 17.17
N GLY A 180 -54.09 14.55 18.46
CA GLY A 180 -53.34 13.69 19.38
C GLY A 180 -53.41 12.20 19.07
#